data_AF-A0A7W0L4L7-F1
#
_entry.id   AF-A0A7W0L4L7-F1
#
_cell.length_a   1.000
_cell.length_b   1.000
_cell.length_c   1.000
_cell.angle_alpha   90.00
_cell.angle_beta   90.00
_cell.angle_gamma   90.00
#
_symmetry.space_group_name_H-M   'P 1'
#
loop_
_entity.id
_entity.type
_entity.pdbx_description
1 polymer ?
#
loop_
_entity_poly.entity_id
_entity_poly.type
_entity_poly.pdbx_seq_one_letter_code
_entity_poly.pdbx_strand_id
1 'polypeptide(L)'
;MQSLERCVGDVGTFFEKHWNRAPLLRAAPDNDGAFDDLASIDDLDHMVASVGVHASNLRMVARGRTLPVAAYTVPPGNKSRSSERLVSGPLVYERFEDGATIVLESLHRYWSHLTDFCRDLELSLGHRLQVNAYITPPGSQGFDVHRDTHDVFVLQVSGSKHWIVYDRDDPELALIDEEIESGSALYIPKG
;
A
#
# COMPACT_ATOMS: atom_id res chain seq x y z
N MET A 1 -9.62 5.99 -17.64
CA MET A 1 -8.91 7.30 -17.74
C MET A 1 -9.10 8.14 -16.49
N GLN A 2 -10.31 8.22 -15.91
CA GLN A 2 -10.54 9.00 -14.68
C GLN A 2 -9.65 8.55 -13.52
N SER A 3 -9.39 7.24 -13.39
CA SER A 3 -8.55 6.72 -12.31
C SER A 3 -7.07 7.10 -12.51
N LEU A 4 -6.58 7.12 -13.75
CA LEU A 4 -5.21 7.51 -14.04
C LEU A 4 -5.00 9.01 -13.80
N GLU A 5 -5.90 9.84 -14.31
CA GLU A 5 -5.92 11.28 -14.07
C GLU A 5 -5.98 11.60 -12.56
N ARG A 6 -6.75 10.83 -11.79
CA ARG A 6 -6.79 10.94 -10.33
C ARG A 6 -5.43 10.64 -9.67
N CYS A 7 -4.65 9.70 -10.20
CA CYS A 7 -3.30 9.41 -9.71
C CYS A 7 -2.25 10.45 -10.14
N VAL A 8 -2.33 10.98 -11.35
CA VAL A 8 -1.19 11.71 -11.98
C VAL A 8 -1.49 13.15 -12.37
N GLY A 9 -2.74 13.59 -12.27
CA GLY A 9 -3.18 14.87 -12.82
C GLY A 9 -3.17 14.81 -14.34
N ASP A 10 -2.36 15.66 -14.99
CA ASP A 10 -2.30 15.73 -16.44
C ASP A 10 -1.72 14.44 -17.06
N VAL A 11 -2.61 13.63 -17.65
CA VAL A 11 -2.27 12.31 -18.22
C VAL A 11 -1.29 12.43 -19.40
N GLY A 12 -1.36 13.51 -20.18
CA GLY A 12 -0.45 13.74 -21.30
C GLY A 12 0.99 13.92 -20.84
N THR A 13 1.20 14.84 -19.89
CA THR A 13 2.49 15.11 -19.25
C THR A 13 3.03 13.88 -18.55
N PHE A 14 2.17 13.10 -17.89
CA PHE A 14 2.56 11.85 -17.26
C PHE A 14 3.21 10.87 -18.26
N PHE A 15 2.57 10.58 -19.38
CA PHE A 15 3.13 9.66 -20.38
C PHE A 15 4.37 10.22 -21.09
N GLU A 16 4.40 11.53 -21.33
CA GLU A 16 5.52 12.19 -22.00
C GLU A 16 6.78 12.19 -21.13
N LYS A 17 6.64 12.52 -19.83
CA LYS A 17 7.79 12.85 -18.97
C LYS A 17 8.08 11.84 -17.87
N HIS A 18 7.07 11.15 -17.35
CA HIS A 18 7.21 10.35 -16.12
C HIS A 18 7.16 8.85 -16.39
N TRP A 19 6.22 8.39 -17.21
CA TRP A 19 6.04 6.95 -17.48
C TRP A 19 7.35 6.29 -17.90
N ASN A 20 7.83 5.36 -17.08
CA ASN A 20 9.07 4.59 -17.22
C ASN A 20 10.34 5.45 -17.30
N ARG A 21 10.33 6.65 -16.69
CA ARG A 21 11.42 7.63 -16.76
C ARG A 21 11.75 8.27 -15.43
N ALA A 22 10.77 8.86 -14.76
CA ALA A 22 10.99 9.67 -13.56
C ALA A 22 9.80 9.54 -12.60
N PRO A 23 10.04 9.62 -11.28
CA PRO A 23 8.95 9.64 -10.31
C PRO A 23 8.11 10.90 -10.48
N LEU A 24 6.87 10.84 -9.99
CA LEU A 24 5.92 11.96 -9.99
C LEU A 24 5.17 12.00 -8.67
N LEU A 25 5.35 13.08 -7.91
CA LEU A 25 4.51 13.40 -6.76
C LEU A 25 3.38 14.33 -7.21
N ARG A 26 2.14 13.87 -7.03
CA ARG A 26 0.93 14.68 -7.13
C ARG A 26 0.46 14.99 -5.71
N ALA A 27 0.53 16.26 -5.33
CA ALA A 27 -0.02 16.73 -4.06
C ALA A 27 -1.54 16.52 -3.99
N ALA A 28 -2.06 16.43 -2.76
CA ALA A 28 -3.49 16.36 -2.51
C ALA A 28 -4.21 17.58 -3.15
N PRO A 29 -5.34 17.38 -3.85
CA PRO A 29 -6.15 18.49 -4.31
C PRO A 29 -6.78 19.24 -3.12
N ASP A 30 -7.09 20.53 -3.29
CA ASP A 30 -7.65 21.40 -2.23
C ASP A 30 -8.99 20.93 -1.63
N ASN A 31 -9.64 19.93 -2.24
CA ASN A 31 -10.84 19.29 -1.70
C ASN A 31 -10.47 17.92 -1.15
N ASP A 32 -10.67 17.74 0.16
CA ASP A 32 -10.37 16.55 0.97
C ASP A 32 -10.64 15.20 0.28
N GLY A 33 -9.80 14.21 0.60
CA GLY A 33 -10.15 12.80 0.40
C GLY A 33 -9.97 12.29 -1.03
N ALA A 34 -8.84 12.56 -1.69
CA ALA A 34 -8.68 12.07 -3.05
C ALA A 34 -8.61 10.55 -3.18
N PHE A 35 -8.63 9.74 -2.12
CA PHE A 35 -8.62 8.26 -2.20
C PHE A 35 -9.35 7.55 -1.03
N ASP A 36 -10.11 8.28 -0.21
CA ASP A 36 -10.80 7.73 0.96
C ASP A 36 -11.96 6.79 0.58
N ASP A 37 -12.60 7.03 -0.57
CA ASP A 37 -13.56 6.14 -1.23
C ASP A 37 -12.97 4.78 -1.65
N LEU A 38 -11.64 4.67 -1.79
CA LEU A 38 -10.95 3.44 -2.17
C LEU A 38 -10.51 2.60 -0.97
N ALA A 39 -10.23 3.24 0.16
CA ALA A 39 -9.86 2.60 1.41
C ALA A 39 -9.86 3.64 2.54
N SER A 40 -10.47 3.30 3.67
CA SER A 40 -10.34 4.07 4.91
C SER A 40 -9.60 3.28 5.99
N ILE A 41 -9.12 3.98 7.03
CA ILE A 41 -8.53 3.31 8.19
C ILE A 41 -9.56 2.42 8.90
N ASP A 42 -10.84 2.82 8.89
CA ASP A 42 -11.94 2.05 9.48
C ASP A 42 -12.20 0.76 8.70
N ASP A 43 -12.11 0.78 7.36
CA ASP A 43 -12.22 -0.44 6.53
C ASP A 43 -11.09 -1.42 6.83
N LEU A 44 -9.87 -0.90 7.02
CA LEU A 44 -8.68 -1.68 7.30
C LEU A 44 -8.72 -2.26 8.72
N ASP A 45 -9.14 -1.47 9.71
CA ASP A 45 -9.35 -1.94 11.09
C ASP A 45 -10.43 -3.02 11.14
N HIS A 46 -11.58 -2.78 10.51
CA HIS A 46 -12.66 -3.76 10.43
C HIS A 46 -12.21 -5.04 9.72
N MET A 47 -11.38 -4.95 8.67
CA MET A 47 -10.82 -6.14 8.02
C MET A 47 -9.96 -6.96 8.99
N VAL A 48 -9.04 -6.31 9.73
CA VAL A 48 -8.15 -6.99 10.68
C VAL A 48 -8.92 -7.55 11.89
N ALA A 49 -9.95 -6.86 12.36
CA ALA A 49 -10.69 -7.19 13.57
C ALA A 49 -11.85 -8.19 13.35
N SER A 50 -12.57 -8.08 12.24
CA SER A 50 -13.90 -8.70 12.08
C SER A 50 -13.96 -9.77 10.99
N VAL A 51 -13.15 -9.65 9.94
CA VAL A 51 -13.09 -10.63 8.88
C VAL A 51 -12.02 -11.64 9.27
N GLY A 52 -12.30 -12.94 9.22
CA GLY A 52 -11.27 -13.96 9.39
C GLY A 52 -10.26 -13.85 8.24
N VAL A 53 -9.31 -12.91 8.35
CA VAL A 53 -8.26 -12.73 7.37
C VAL A 53 -7.42 -13.99 7.42
N HIS A 54 -7.39 -14.68 6.28
CA HIS A 54 -6.49 -15.81 6.13
C HIS A 54 -5.05 -15.30 6.27
N ALA A 55 -4.22 -16.04 7.00
CA ALA A 55 -2.83 -15.68 7.22
C ALA A 55 -2.05 -15.49 5.90
N SER A 56 -2.53 -16.12 4.81
CA SER A 56 -2.03 -15.94 3.45
C SER A 56 -2.22 -14.54 2.84
N ASN A 57 -3.07 -13.69 3.42
CA ASN A 57 -3.36 -12.34 2.90
C ASN A 57 -2.86 -11.20 3.81
N LEU A 58 -2.23 -11.55 4.94
CA LEU A 58 -1.69 -10.59 5.91
C LEU A 58 -0.27 -10.98 6.30
N ARG A 59 0.66 -10.05 6.09
CA ARG A 59 2.03 -10.14 6.64
C ARG A 59 2.30 -8.96 7.55
N MET A 60 3.11 -9.17 8.57
CA MET A 60 3.62 -8.09 9.42
C MET A 60 5.13 -7.97 9.23
N VAL A 61 5.62 -6.74 9.13
CA VAL A 61 7.04 -6.44 8.90
C VAL A 61 7.50 -5.45 9.96
N ALA A 62 8.63 -5.75 10.61
CA ALA A 62 9.24 -4.85 11.57
C ALA A 62 10.75 -4.78 11.31
N ARG A 63 11.30 -3.56 11.24
CA ARG A 63 12.74 -3.31 11.09
C ARG A 63 13.33 -4.09 9.89
N GLY A 64 12.70 -3.93 8.73
CA GLY A 64 13.13 -4.55 7.46
C GLY A 64 12.85 -6.06 7.35
N ARG A 65 12.23 -6.69 8.36
CA ARG A 65 12.06 -8.15 8.40
C ARG A 65 10.61 -8.56 8.57
N THR A 66 10.18 -9.52 7.75
CA THR A 66 8.88 -10.19 7.92
C THR A 66 8.86 -10.98 9.21
N LEU A 67 7.86 -10.72 10.05
CA LEU A 67 7.65 -11.45 11.29
C LEU A 67 7.19 -12.89 10.99
N PRO A 68 7.59 -13.88 11.82
CA PRO A 68 7.05 -15.23 11.70
C PRO A 68 5.52 -15.22 11.80
N VAL A 69 4.83 -15.95 10.92
CA VAL A 69 3.35 -16.01 10.90
C VAL A 69 2.77 -16.33 12.28
N ALA A 70 3.43 -17.20 13.05
CA ALA A 70 3.00 -17.57 14.40
C ALA A 70 3.00 -16.40 15.41
N ALA A 71 3.70 -15.30 15.14
CA ALA A 71 3.78 -14.13 16.03
C ALA A 71 2.47 -13.32 16.07
N TYR A 72 1.60 -13.48 15.06
CA TYR A 72 0.35 -12.73 14.93
C TYR A 72 -0.86 -13.63 14.55
N THR A 73 -0.71 -14.95 14.67
CA THR A 73 -1.75 -15.93 14.35
C THR A 73 -1.88 -16.99 15.44
N VAL A 74 -3.07 -17.56 15.55
CA VAL A 74 -3.36 -18.70 16.44
C VAL A 74 -3.57 -19.98 15.62
N PRO A 75 -3.31 -21.17 16.20
CA PRO A 75 -3.68 -22.43 15.56
C PRO A 75 -5.18 -22.46 15.23
N PRO A 76 -5.59 -23.16 14.17
CA PRO A 76 -7.00 -23.38 13.91
C PRO A 76 -7.66 -24.08 15.09
N GLY A 77 -8.91 -23.69 15.41
CA GLY A 77 -9.67 -24.37 16.46
C GLY A 77 -9.94 -25.84 16.10
N ASN A 78 -10.15 -26.69 17.12
CA ASN A 78 -10.29 -28.15 16.95
C ASN A 78 -11.42 -28.61 16.00
N LYS A 79 -12.34 -27.72 15.61
CA LYS A 79 -13.44 -27.98 14.66
C LYS A 79 -13.20 -27.40 13.26
N SER A 80 -12.05 -26.77 13.03
CA SER A 80 -11.69 -26.20 11.72
C SER A 80 -11.48 -27.32 10.70
N ARG A 81 -12.01 -27.11 9.49
CA ARG A 81 -11.72 -27.98 8.33
C ARG A 81 -10.41 -27.59 7.62
N SER A 82 -9.82 -26.46 7.99
CA SER A 82 -8.54 -25.98 7.47
C SER A 82 -7.44 -26.13 8.53
N SER A 83 -6.25 -26.54 8.08
CA SER A 83 -5.02 -26.53 8.88
C SER A 83 -4.35 -25.14 8.96
N GLU A 84 -4.88 -24.16 8.23
CA GLU A 84 -4.33 -22.80 8.21
C GLU A 84 -4.52 -22.09 9.55
N ARG A 85 -3.50 -21.33 9.96
CA ARG A 85 -3.55 -20.51 11.16
C ARG A 85 -4.47 -19.32 10.93
N LEU A 86 -5.14 -18.87 11.99
CA LEU A 86 -6.07 -17.74 11.94
C LEU A 86 -5.37 -16.49 12.45
N VAL A 87 -5.52 -15.36 11.73
CA VAL A 87 -5.06 -14.06 12.22
C VAL A 87 -5.76 -13.75 13.54
N SER A 88 -4.99 -13.24 14.50
CA SER A 88 -5.50 -12.80 15.80
C SER A 88 -5.38 -11.29 15.90
N GLY A 89 -6.52 -10.58 15.88
CA GLY A 89 -6.58 -9.12 16.04
C GLY A 89 -5.75 -8.61 17.23
N PRO A 90 -5.89 -9.19 18.45
CA PRO A 90 -5.07 -8.78 19.60
C PRO A 90 -3.56 -8.92 19.37
N LEU A 91 -3.09 -10.01 18.77
CA LEU A 91 -1.65 -10.18 18.48
C LEU A 91 -1.18 -9.23 17.37
N VAL A 92 -2.00 -9.00 16.34
CA VAL A 92 -1.69 -8.02 15.29
C VAL A 92 -1.56 -6.63 15.91
N TYR A 93 -2.51 -6.24 16.75
CA TYR A 93 -2.48 -4.96 17.44
C TYR A 93 -1.24 -4.81 18.33
N GLU A 94 -0.90 -5.82 19.14
CA GLU A 94 0.30 -5.82 19.97
C GLU A 94 1.57 -5.59 19.14
N ARG A 95 1.73 -6.32 18.02
CA ARG A 95 2.90 -6.14 17.13
C ARG A 95 2.89 -4.76 16.45
N PHE A 96 1.72 -4.25 16.11
CA PHE A 96 1.57 -2.92 15.54
C PHE A 96 1.99 -1.84 16.53
N GLU A 97 1.58 -1.92 17.81
CA GLU A 97 2.05 -1.02 18.87
C GLU A 97 3.57 -1.11 19.08
N ASP A 98 4.16 -2.29 18.88
CA ASP A 98 5.63 -2.50 18.91
C ASP A 98 6.38 -1.92 17.69
N GLY A 99 5.68 -1.25 16.77
CA GLY A 99 6.26 -0.59 15.60
C GLY A 99 6.22 -1.42 14.31
N ALA A 100 5.50 -2.54 14.27
CA ALA A 100 5.39 -3.34 13.05
C ALA A 100 4.40 -2.73 12.04
N THR A 101 4.76 -2.76 10.77
CA THR A 101 3.87 -2.45 9.65
C THR A 101 2.99 -3.66 9.33
N ILE A 102 1.68 -3.45 9.24
CA ILE A 102 0.73 -4.42 8.68
C ILE A 102 0.73 -4.26 7.16
N VAL A 103 0.81 -5.37 6.44
CA VAL A 103 0.61 -5.39 4.98
C VAL A 103 -0.53 -6.33 4.64
N LEU A 104 -1.54 -5.76 3.98
CA LEU A 104 -2.67 -6.51 3.43
C LEU A 104 -2.45 -6.68 1.93
N GLU A 105 -2.47 -7.92 1.48
CA GLU A 105 -2.11 -8.26 0.11
C GLU A 105 -3.35 -8.47 -0.76
N SER A 106 -3.25 -8.04 -2.02
CA SER A 106 -4.27 -8.27 -3.04
C SER A 106 -5.67 -7.75 -2.67
N LEU A 107 -5.78 -6.57 -2.05
CA LEU A 107 -7.05 -5.98 -1.60
C LEU A 107 -8.10 -5.83 -2.72
N HIS A 108 -7.66 -5.49 -3.93
CA HIS A 108 -8.47 -5.46 -5.15
C HIS A 108 -9.20 -6.77 -5.50
N ARG A 109 -8.92 -7.89 -4.82
CA ARG A 109 -9.68 -9.15 -4.97
C ARG A 109 -10.91 -9.23 -4.06
N TYR A 110 -10.95 -8.41 -3.02
CA TYR A 110 -11.97 -8.45 -1.98
C TYR A 110 -12.88 -7.23 -2.01
N TRP A 111 -12.38 -6.08 -2.47
CA TRP A 111 -13.08 -4.81 -2.43
C TRP A 111 -13.47 -4.34 -3.84
N SER A 112 -14.77 -4.30 -4.12
CA SER A 112 -15.29 -4.00 -5.46
C SER A 112 -14.86 -2.64 -6.00
N HIS A 113 -14.79 -1.62 -5.13
CA HIS A 113 -14.35 -0.27 -5.53
C HIS A 113 -12.88 -0.28 -5.98
N LEU A 114 -12.00 -1.02 -5.30
CA LEU A 114 -10.62 -1.21 -5.73
C LEU A 114 -10.55 -2.03 -7.03
N THR A 115 -11.41 -3.03 -7.20
CA THR A 115 -11.49 -3.81 -8.45
C THR A 115 -11.80 -2.92 -9.65
N ASP A 116 -12.80 -2.05 -9.52
CA ASP A 116 -13.25 -1.17 -10.60
C ASP A 116 -12.20 -0.08 -10.88
N PHE A 117 -11.60 0.48 -9.84
CA PHE A 117 -10.47 1.42 -9.96
C PHE A 117 -9.27 0.79 -10.69
N CYS A 118 -8.88 -0.43 -10.30
CA CYS A 118 -7.83 -1.17 -10.99
C CYS A 118 -8.18 -1.38 -12.45
N ARG A 119 -9.40 -1.85 -12.77
CA ARG A 119 -9.80 -2.12 -14.15
C ARG A 119 -9.67 -0.87 -15.04
N ASP A 120 -10.07 0.30 -14.55
CA ASP A 120 -9.94 1.56 -15.32
C ASP A 120 -8.48 1.99 -15.52
N LEU A 121 -7.62 1.78 -14.52
CA LEU A 121 -6.18 2.00 -14.65
C LEU A 121 -5.55 1.00 -15.63
N GLU A 122 -5.87 -0.30 -15.53
CA GLU A 122 -5.38 -1.34 -16.43
C GLU A 122 -5.73 -1.04 -17.89
N LEU A 123 -6.94 -0.52 -18.16
CA LEU A 123 -7.35 -0.05 -19.49
C LEU A 123 -6.51 1.12 -20.00
N SER A 124 -6.08 2.01 -19.09
CA SER A 124 -5.29 3.19 -19.43
C SER A 124 -3.80 2.87 -19.63
N LEU A 125 -3.28 1.89 -18.87
CA LEU A 125 -1.86 1.54 -18.83
C LEU A 125 -1.52 0.32 -19.71
N GLY A 126 -2.48 -0.56 -19.99
CA GLY A 126 -2.25 -1.80 -20.74
C GLY A 126 -1.54 -2.91 -19.95
N HIS A 127 -1.43 -2.77 -18.63
CA HIS A 127 -0.76 -3.71 -17.73
C HIS A 127 -1.68 -4.16 -16.60
N ARG A 128 -1.45 -5.36 -16.06
CA ARG A 128 -2.17 -5.85 -14.88
C ARG A 128 -1.74 -5.11 -13.63
N LEU A 129 -2.67 -4.93 -12.70
CA LEU A 129 -2.41 -4.28 -11.41
C LEU A 129 -2.64 -5.23 -10.24
N GLN A 130 -1.93 -4.94 -9.15
CA GLN A 130 -2.15 -5.54 -7.84
C GLN A 130 -2.11 -4.41 -6.80
N VAL A 131 -3.08 -4.43 -5.89
CA VAL A 131 -3.16 -3.48 -4.77
C VAL A 131 -2.82 -4.18 -3.47
N ASN A 132 -1.90 -3.59 -2.71
CA ASN A 132 -1.61 -3.92 -1.32
C ASN A 132 -1.80 -2.66 -0.47
N ALA A 133 -2.20 -2.81 0.80
CA ALA A 133 -2.19 -1.71 1.77
C ALA A 133 -1.07 -1.87 2.78
N TYR A 134 -0.48 -0.75 3.19
CA TYR A 134 0.61 -0.70 4.16
C TYR A 134 0.20 0.22 5.31
N ILE A 135 -0.06 -0.34 6.49
CA ILE A 135 -0.43 0.42 7.68
C ILE A 135 0.78 0.43 8.61
N THR A 136 1.36 1.61 8.85
CA THR A 136 2.59 1.77 9.65
C THR A 136 2.28 2.69 10.83
N PRO A 137 2.63 2.30 12.06
CA PRO A 137 2.41 3.14 13.24
C PRO A 137 3.36 4.35 13.22
N PRO A 138 3.02 5.45 13.91
CA PRO A 138 3.87 6.64 13.98
C PRO A 138 5.30 6.32 14.45
N GLY A 139 6.27 7.03 13.88
CA GLY A 139 7.69 6.91 14.27
C GLY A 139 8.35 5.57 13.90
N SER A 140 7.70 4.75 13.07
CA SER A 140 8.19 3.43 12.68
C SER A 140 8.44 3.32 11.18
N GLN A 141 9.37 2.44 10.80
CA GLN A 141 9.68 2.11 9.42
C GLN A 141 9.61 0.59 9.23
N GLY A 142 8.70 0.16 8.34
CA GLY A 142 8.51 -1.26 8.04
C GLY A 142 9.64 -1.84 7.20
N PHE A 143 10.02 -1.17 6.12
CA PHE A 143 10.93 -1.67 5.10
C PHE A 143 12.18 -0.82 4.99
N ASP A 144 13.33 -1.45 4.75
CA ASP A 144 14.56 -0.76 4.39
C ASP A 144 14.47 -0.18 2.96
N VAL A 145 15.42 0.67 2.57
CA VAL A 145 15.53 1.17 1.19
C VAL A 145 15.66 0.00 0.23
N HIS A 146 14.82 -0.03 -0.81
CA HIS A 146 14.77 -1.10 -1.80
C HIS A 146 14.27 -0.57 -3.15
N ARG A 147 14.25 -1.47 -4.13
CA ARG A 147 13.75 -1.23 -5.49
C ARG A 147 12.76 -2.32 -5.83
N ASP A 148 11.66 -1.94 -6.46
CA ASP A 148 10.66 -2.88 -6.95
C ASP A 148 10.96 -3.28 -8.41
N THR A 149 10.58 -4.51 -8.77
CA THR A 149 10.71 -5.00 -10.15
C THR A 149 9.61 -4.51 -11.09
N HIS A 150 8.73 -3.64 -10.59
CA HIS A 150 7.56 -3.12 -11.27
C HIS A 150 7.34 -1.66 -10.90
N ASP A 151 6.65 -0.93 -11.77
CA ASP A 151 6.18 0.42 -11.51
C ASP A 151 5.19 0.43 -10.33
N VAL A 152 5.23 1.48 -9.52
CA VAL A 152 4.40 1.61 -8.31
C VAL A 152 3.62 2.90 -8.37
N PHE A 153 2.33 2.82 -8.05
CA PHE A 153 1.52 3.96 -7.65
C PHE A 153 1.22 3.83 -6.15
N VAL A 154 1.67 4.80 -5.37
CA VAL A 154 1.37 4.96 -3.94
C VAL A 154 0.24 5.96 -3.82
N LEU A 155 -0.86 5.56 -3.18
CA LEU A 155 -2.00 6.42 -2.89
C LEU A 155 -2.06 6.61 -1.37
N GLN A 156 -1.84 7.83 -0.89
CA GLN A 156 -1.85 8.10 0.55
C GLN A 156 -3.29 8.30 1.01
N VAL A 157 -3.83 7.32 1.74
CA VAL A 157 -5.25 7.30 2.14
C VAL A 157 -5.53 7.87 3.53
N SER A 158 -4.55 7.81 4.44
CA SER A 158 -4.71 8.27 5.82
C SER A 158 -3.37 8.69 6.42
N GLY A 159 -3.39 9.72 7.27
CA GLY A 159 -2.20 10.30 7.89
C GLY A 159 -1.20 10.85 6.86
N SER A 160 0.07 10.89 7.27
CA SER A 160 1.20 11.28 6.43
C SER A 160 2.31 10.25 6.50
N LYS A 161 3.19 10.27 5.50
CA LYS A 161 4.40 9.44 5.49
C LYS A 161 5.53 10.18 4.77
N HIS A 162 6.70 10.21 5.38
CA HIS A 162 7.91 10.72 4.74
C HIS A 162 8.41 9.71 3.71
N TRP A 163 8.58 10.16 2.47
CA TRP A 163 9.06 9.36 1.35
C TRP A 163 10.33 9.95 0.79
N ILE A 164 11.32 9.07 0.61
CA ILE A 164 12.53 9.38 -0.14
C ILE A 164 12.58 8.44 -1.35
N VAL A 165 12.64 9.02 -2.56
CA VAL A 165 12.82 8.28 -3.81
C VAL A 165 14.12 8.72 -4.43
N TYR A 166 15.06 7.78 -4.55
CA TYR A 166 16.36 8.02 -5.14
C TYR A 166 16.34 7.83 -6.65
N ASP A 167 17.32 8.41 -7.33
CA ASP A 167 17.58 8.11 -8.73
C ASP A 167 17.97 6.64 -8.90
N ARG A 168 17.53 6.04 -10.00
CA ARG A 168 17.79 4.62 -10.30
C ARG A 168 19.28 4.36 -10.49
N ASP A 169 19.99 5.29 -11.10
CA ASP A 169 21.39 5.10 -11.49
C ASP A 169 22.34 5.79 -10.48
N ASP A 170 21.81 6.67 -9.62
CA ASP A 170 22.54 7.32 -8.52
C ASP A 170 21.77 7.26 -7.17
N PRO A 171 22.10 6.31 -6.26
CA PRO A 171 21.40 6.15 -4.99
C PRO A 171 21.69 7.25 -3.95
N GLU A 172 22.60 8.19 -4.23
CA GLU A 172 22.83 9.36 -3.36
C GLU A 172 21.96 10.55 -3.76
N LEU A 173 21.38 10.53 -4.96
CA LEU A 173 20.53 11.59 -5.47
C LEU A 173 19.06 11.33 -5.12
N ALA A 174 18.53 12.03 -4.11
CA ALA A 174 17.10 12.03 -3.83
C ALA A 174 16.34 12.89 -4.87
N LEU A 175 15.46 12.25 -5.64
CA LEU A 175 14.55 12.90 -6.58
C LEU A 175 13.27 13.39 -5.89
N ILE A 176 12.87 12.71 -4.82
CA ILE A 176 11.78 13.10 -3.91
C ILE A 176 12.30 12.88 -2.49
N ASP A 177 12.06 13.85 -1.62
CA ASP A 177 12.35 13.81 -0.19
C ASP A 177 11.28 14.67 0.50
N GLU A 178 10.07 14.13 0.61
CA GLU A 178 8.87 14.90 0.94
C GLU A 178 7.96 14.13 1.90
N GLU A 179 7.30 14.87 2.78
CA GLU A 179 6.19 14.33 3.56
C GLU A 179 4.93 14.30 2.70
N ILE A 180 4.37 13.11 2.49
CA ILE A 180 3.20 12.89 1.66
C ILE A 180 1.97 12.77 2.57
N GLU A 181 1.01 13.66 2.39
CA GLU A 181 -0.24 13.71 3.14
C GLU A 181 -1.39 12.97 2.43
N SER A 182 -2.46 12.70 3.18
CA SER A 182 -3.67 12.05 2.67
C SER A 182 -4.24 12.76 1.43
N GLY A 183 -4.63 11.99 0.41
CA GLY A 183 -5.09 12.49 -0.89
C GLY A 183 -3.98 12.71 -1.91
N SER A 184 -2.71 12.66 -1.51
CA SER A 184 -1.58 12.71 -2.45
C SER A 184 -1.36 11.35 -3.13
N ALA A 185 -0.74 11.38 -4.30
CA ALA A 185 -0.33 10.19 -5.04
C ALA A 185 1.12 10.32 -5.52
N LEU A 186 1.84 9.20 -5.48
CA LEU A 186 3.23 9.11 -5.93
C LEU A 186 3.36 7.98 -6.94
N TYR A 187 3.87 8.29 -8.12
CA TYR A 187 4.31 7.29 -9.09
C TYR A 187 5.83 7.11 -9.01
N ILE A 188 6.28 5.85 -9.03
CA ILE A 188 7.69 5.47 -9.04
C ILE A 188 7.90 4.46 -10.19
N PRO A 189 8.77 4.75 -11.18
CA PRO A 189 9.11 3.79 -12.22
C PRO A 189 9.88 2.61 -11.62
N LYS A 190 9.79 1.43 -12.25
CA LYS A 190 10.54 0.25 -11.80
C LYS A 190 12.05 0.50 -11.75
N GLY A 191 12.72 -0.18 -10.82
CA GLY A 191 14.18 -0.13 -10.61
C GLY A 191 14.58 0.83 -9.50
#